data_AF-A0A397TVJ0-F1
#
_entry.id   AF-A0A397TVJ0-F1
#
_cell.length_a   1.000
_cell.length_b   1.000
_cell.length_c   1.000
_cell.angle_alpha   90.00
_cell.angle_beta   90.00
_cell.angle_gamma   90.00
#
_symmetry.space_group_name_H-M   'P 1'
#
loop_
_entity.id
_entity.type
_entity.pdbx_description
1 polymer ?
#
loop_
_entity_poly.entity_id
_entity_poly.type
_entity_poly.pdbx_seq_one_letter_code
_entity_poly.pdbx_strand_id
1 'polypeptide(L)'
;MTELTTSRPAFYNIPHDTNLSLKILGGVRPEIEKGTPPLYITIVNACLDANPSKRPTAKDLVNLFDFCDRAFKKGNYAIYTPKQVQLSLDIKKSFEDADENSIKSSESSKSSESSESFEIHPEAIYSSRLLELGVSKNSSIDGRIFRLLY
;
A
#
# COMPACT_ATOMS: atom_id res chain seq x y z
N MET A 1 2.76 -1.98 -1.00
CA MET A 1 1.40 -1.99 -1.58
C MET A 1 1.10 -0.64 -2.22
N THR A 2 1.08 0.46 -1.47
CA THR A 2 0.90 1.82 -2.03
C THR A 2 1.89 2.18 -3.14
N GLU A 3 3.15 1.75 -3.01
CA GLU A 3 4.19 1.98 -4.02
C GLU A 3 3.87 1.37 -5.39
N LEU A 4 3.06 0.31 -5.45
CA LEU A 4 2.61 -0.29 -6.71
C LEU A 4 1.61 0.60 -7.44
N THR A 5 0.82 1.37 -6.69
CA THR A 5 -0.18 2.28 -7.26
C THR A 5 0.43 3.61 -7.64
N THR A 6 1.38 4.12 -6.85
CA THR A 6 1.98 5.44 -7.04
C THR A 6 3.25 5.42 -7.87
N SER A 7 3.83 4.24 -8.09
CA SER A 7 5.19 4.07 -8.63
C SER A 7 6.26 4.88 -7.89
N ARG A 8 5.97 5.29 -6.64
CA ARG A 8 6.78 6.16 -5.81
C ARG A 8 6.99 5.50 -4.45
N PRO A 9 8.22 5.49 -3.91
CA PRO A 9 8.47 5.02 -2.55
C PRO A 9 7.64 5.77 -1.51
N ALA A 10 7.27 5.09 -0.43
CA ALA A 10 6.55 5.76 0.65
C ALA A 10 7.37 6.93 1.23
N PHE A 11 6.71 8.08 1.43
CA PHE A 11 7.31 9.28 2.03
C PHE A 11 8.56 9.82 1.30
N TYR A 12 8.67 9.60 -0.01
CA TYR A 12 9.85 9.97 -0.82
C TYR A 12 10.26 11.44 -0.77
N ASN A 13 9.31 12.35 -0.53
CA ASN A 13 9.51 13.79 -0.58
C ASN A 13 9.83 14.43 0.78
N ILE A 14 10.05 13.63 1.82
CA ILE A 14 10.29 14.14 3.18
C ILE A 14 11.48 13.45 3.84
N PRO A 15 12.16 14.11 4.79
CA PRO A 15 13.25 13.50 5.53
C PRO A 15 12.76 12.31 6.36
N HIS A 16 13.51 11.22 6.34
CA HIS A 16 13.27 10.10 7.23
C HIS A 16 13.96 10.42 8.56
N ASP A 17 13.26 11.07 9.48
CA ASP A 17 13.78 11.44 10.79
C ASP A 17 12.84 10.98 11.92
N THR A 18 13.15 11.37 13.15
CA THR A 18 12.29 11.09 14.31
C THR A 18 10.94 11.79 14.20
N ASN A 19 10.86 12.95 13.54
CA ASN A 19 9.62 13.69 13.32
C ASN A 19 8.67 12.92 12.39
N LEU A 20 9.16 12.35 11.29
CA LEU A 20 8.36 11.45 10.45
C LEU A 20 7.87 10.23 11.24
N SER A 21 8.73 9.65 12.08
CA SER A 21 8.37 8.53 12.93
C SER A 21 7.22 8.88 13.88
N LEU A 22 7.26 10.06 14.50
CA LEU A 22 6.18 10.59 15.36
C LEU A 22 4.90 10.84 14.57
N LYS A 23 4.98 11.38 13.35
CA LYS A 23 3.82 11.56 12.47
C LYS A 23 3.14 10.23 12.12
N ILE A 24 3.92 9.19 11.82
CA ILE A 24 3.40 7.84 11.53
C ILE A 24 2.70 7.26 12.76
N LEU A 25 3.29 7.42 13.95
CA LEU A 25 2.65 7.04 15.21
C LEU A 25 1.35 7.83 15.45
N GLY A 26 1.34 9.11 15.05
CA GLY A 26 0.17 9.99 15.05
C GLY A 26 -0.88 9.66 13.97
N GLY A 27 -0.69 8.62 13.17
CA GLY A 27 -1.67 8.15 12.20
C GLY A 27 -1.42 8.57 10.75
N VAL A 28 -0.33 9.28 10.44
CA VAL A 28 0.03 9.58 9.05
C VAL A 28 0.32 8.29 8.30
N ARG A 29 -0.23 8.17 7.09
CA ARG A 29 -0.07 6.99 6.20
C ARG A 29 0.34 7.42 4.79
N PRO A 30 1.01 6.54 4.03
CA PRO A 30 1.30 6.79 2.63
C PRO A 30 0.03 6.99 1.82
N GLU A 31 0.11 7.82 0.80
CA GLU A 31 -1.00 8.11 -0.09
C GLU A 31 -1.28 6.95 -1.06
N ILE A 32 -2.52 6.89 -1.55
CA ILE A 32 -2.97 5.94 -2.57
C ILE A 32 -3.32 6.74 -3.82
N GLU A 33 -2.85 6.28 -4.97
CA GLU A 33 -3.10 6.92 -6.28
C GLU A 33 -4.61 6.96 -6.59
N LYS A 34 -5.08 8.07 -7.16
CA LYS A 34 -6.45 8.15 -7.70
C LYS A 34 -6.59 7.19 -8.88
N GLY A 35 -7.74 6.52 -8.98
CA GLY A 35 -7.96 5.50 -10.01
C GLY A 35 -7.54 4.09 -9.57
N THR A 36 -6.97 3.93 -8.37
CA THR A 36 -6.75 2.60 -7.78
C THR A 36 -8.09 1.86 -7.62
N PRO A 37 -8.20 0.58 -8.03
CA PRO A 37 -9.42 -0.20 -7.87
C PRO A 37 -9.91 -0.28 -6.41
N PRO A 38 -11.23 -0.18 -6.13
CA PRO A 38 -11.76 -0.12 -4.77
C PRO A 38 -11.37 -1.28 -3.85
N LEU A 39 -11.25 -2.50 -4.41
CA LEU A 39 -10.78 -3.66 -3.66
C LEU A 39 -9.36 -3.43 -3.12
N TYR A 40 -8.47 -2.92 -3.97
CA TYR A 40 -7.07 -2.69 -3.60
C TYR A 40 -6.96 -1.60 -2.53
N ILE A 41 -7.75 -0.52 -2.66
CA ILE A 41 -7.85 0.53 -1.63
C ILE A 41 -8.25 -0.08 -0.27
N THR A 42 -9.27 -0.95 -0.28
CA THR A 42 -9.75 -1.61 0.94
C THR A 42 -8.67 -2.46 1.60
N ILE A 43 -7.92 -3.24 0.80
CA ILE A 43 -6.81 -4.06 1.29
C ILE A 43 -5.70 -3.19 1.87
N VAL A 44 -5.28 -2.15 1.15
CA VAL A 44 -4.23 -1.23 1.59
C VAL A 44 -4.60 -0.56 2.92
N ASN A 45 -5.82 -0.06 3.03
CA ASN A 45 -6.31 0.57 4.26
C ASN A 45 -6.33 -0.41 5.44
N ALA A 46 -6.77 -1.66 5.23
CA ALA A 46 -6.74 -2.69 6.26
C ALA A 46 -5.30 -3.03 6.71
N CYS A 47 -4.36 -3.12 5.78
CA CYS A 47 -2.94 -3.34 6.08
C CYS A 47 -2.30 -2.17 6.84
N LEU A 48 -2.75 -0.94 6.57
CA LEU A 48 -2.25 0.28 7.18
C LEU A 48 -2.99 0.68 8.48
N ASP A 49 -3.92 -0.15 8.96
CA ASP A 49 -4.70 0.15 10.15
C ASP A 49 -3.77 0.41 11.36
N ALA A 50 -4.12 1.43 12.15
CA ALA A 50 -3.40 1.78 13.36
C ALA A 50 -3.47 0.67 14.42
N ASN A 51 -4.59 -0.07 14.46
CA ASN A 51 -4.75 -1.23 15.31
C ASN A 51 -4.16 -2.48 14.62
N PRO A 52 -3.09 -3.08 15.16
CA PRO A 52 -2.50 -4.29 14.59
C PRO A 52 -3.47 -5.46 14.46
N SER A 53 -4.45 -5.57 15.35
CA SER A 53 -5.45 -6.66 15.33
C SER A 53 -6.44 -6.57 14.17
N LYS A 54 -6.57 -5.40 13.53
CA LYS A 54 -7.41 -5.22 12.34
C LYS A 54 -6.66 -5.52 11.04
N ARG A 55 -5.33 -5.69 11.10
CA ARG A 55 -4.53 -5.98 9.92
C ARG A 55 -4.77 -7.42 9.47
N PRO A 56 -4.99 -7.65 8.17
CA PRO A 56 -5.12 -9.00 7.65
C PRO A 56 -3.80 -9.76 7.83
N THR A 57 -3.89 -11.08 8.00
CA THR A 57 -2.68 -11.90 7.98
C THR A 57 -2.18 -12.07 6.55
N ALA A 58 -0.89 -12.40 6.39
CA ALA A 58 -0.35 -12.74 5.07
C ALA A 58 -1.13 -13.88 4.40
N LYS A 59 -1.63 -14.84 5.19
CA LYS A 59 -2.45 -15.94 4.69
C LYS A 59 -3.79 -15.46 4.13
N ASP A 60 -4.44 -14.50 4.79
CA ASP A 60 -5.70 -13.92 4.30
C ASP A 60 -5.51 -13.21 2.97
N LEU A 61 -4.41 -12.46 2.84
CA LEU A 61 -4.06 -11.76 1.60
C LEU A 61 -3.79 -12.76 0.45
N VAL A 62 -3.01 -13.82 0.69
CA VAL A 62 -2.75 -14.86 -0.30
C VAL A 62 -4.06 -15.51 -0.76
N ASN A 63 -4.94 -15.89 0.18
CA ASN A 63 -6.23 -16.50 -0.16
C ASN A 63 -7.11 -15.56 -1.00
N LEU A 64 -7.10 -14.26 -0.70
CA LEU A 64 -7.85 -13.25 -1.44
C LEU A 64 -7.31 -13.08 -2.86
N PHE A 65 -5.99 -12.98 -3.03
CA PHE A 65 -5.38 -12.86 -4.35
C PHE A 65 -5.55 -14.15 -5.18
N ASP A 66 -5.43 -15.32 -4.56
CA ASP A 66 -5.69 -16.61 -5.21
C ASP A 66 -7.15 -16.77 -5.63
N PHE A 67 -8.08 -16.24 -4.85
CA PHE A 67 -9.49 -16.18 -5.22
C PHE A 67 -9.68 -15.31 -6.47
N CYS A 68 -9.11 -14.09 -6.48
CA CYS A 68 -9.18 -13.19 -7.61
C CYS A 68 -8.54 -13.81 -8.87
N ASP A 69 -7.33 -14.38 -8.76
CA ASP A 69 -6.61 -15.00 -9.88
C ASP A 69 -7.42 -16.14 -10.51
N ARG A 70 -8.00 -17.02 -9.67
CA ARG A 70 -8.85 -18.12 -10.14
C ARG A 70 -10.12 -17.62 -10.83
N ALA A 71 -10.77 -16.61 -10.25
CA ALA A 71 -11.97 -16.02 -10.84
C ALA A 71 -11.66 -15.37 -12.20
N PHE A 72 -10.56 -14.63 -12.32
CA PHE A 72 -10.21 -13.92 -13.56
C PHE A 72 -9.72 -14.85 -14.68
N LYS A 73 -8.86 -15.83 -14.37
CA LYS A 73 -8.22 -16.66 -15.40
C LYS A 73 -9.04 -17.86 -15.84
N LYS A 74 -9.74 -18.52 -14.90
CA LYS A 74 -10.25 -19.88 -15.15
C LYS A 74 -11.75 -19.95 -15.37
N GLY A 75 -12.51 -18.89 -15.05
CA GLY A 75 -13.98 -18.91 -15.11
C GLY A 75 -14.61 -20.08 -14.36
N ASN A 76 -13.84 -20.75 -13.47
CA ASN A 76 -14.25 -21.96 -12.81
C ASN A 76 -14.97 -21.57 -11.52
N TYR A 77 -16.22 -21.19 -11.70
CA TYR A 77 -17.10 -20.74 -10.63
C TYR A 77 -17.80 -21.89 -9.90
N ALA A 78 -17.54 -23.15 -10.28
CA ALA A 78 -18.30 -24.31 -9.81
C ALA A 78 -18.23 -24.53 -8.29
N ILE A 79 -17.18 -24.02 -7.64
CA ILE A 79 -16.96 -24.13 -6.20
C ILE A 79 -17.38 -22.87 -5.42
N TYR A 80 -17.88 -21.84 -6.09
CA TYR A 80 -18.19 -20.54 -5.48
C TYR A 80 -19.69 -20.27 -5.44
N THR A 81 -20.12 -19.56 -4.39
CA THR A 81 -21.51 -19.12 -4.28
C THR A 81 -21.82 -18.01 -5.30
N PRO A 82 -23.08 -17.86 -5.75
CA PRO A 82 -23.46 -16.79 -6.69
C PRO A 82 -23.01 -15.39 -6.26
N LYS A 83 -23.03 -15.11 -4.94
CA LYS A 83 -22.57 -13.85 -4.36
C LYS A 83 -21.06 -13.64 -4.56
N GLN A 84 -20.25 -14.68 -4.41
CA GLN A 84 -18.81 -14.61 -4.64
C GLN A 84 -18.49 -14.45 -6.12
N VAL A 85 -19.26 -15.11 -6.99
CA VAL A 85 -19.13 -14.96 -8.44
C VAL A 85 -19.41 -13.51 -8.85
N GLN A 86 -20.54 -12.94 -8.42
CA GLN A 86 -20.87 -11.54 -8.70
C GLN A 86 -19.79 -10.59 -8.17
N LEU A 87 -19.34 -10.78 -6.93
CA LEU A 87 -18.27 -9.98 -6.34
C LEU A 87 -17.00 -10.04 -7.21
N SER A 88 -16.59 -11.23 -7.66
CA SER A 88 -15.42 -11.36 -8.52
C SER A 88 -15.58 -10.70 -9.89
N LEU A 89 -16.78 -10.71 -10.47
CA LEU A 89 -17.07 -10.00 -11.73
C LEU A 89 -17.00 -8.48 -11.53
N ASP A 90 -17.58 -7.97 -10.44
CA ASP A 90 -17.55 -6.55 -10.10
C ASP A 90 -16.12 -6.06 -9.85
N ILE A 91 -15.33 -6.88 -9.15
CA ILE A 91 -13.89 -6.62 -8.97
C ILE A 91 -13.21 -6.59 -10.32
N LYS A 92 -13.38 -7.62 -11.16
CA LYS A 92 -12.72 -7.70 -12.49
C LYS A 92 -12.97 -6.44 -13.30
N LYS A 93 -14.24 -6.04 -13.40
CA LYS A 93 -14.65 -4.84 -14.11
C LYS A 93 -14.01 -3.58 -13.55
N SER A 94 -13.92 -3.45 -12.22
CA SER A 94 -13.28 -2.30 -11.58
C SER A 94 -11.78 -2.18 -11.90
N PHE A 95 -11.09 -3.29 -12.11
CA PHE A 95 -9.69 -3.30 -12.56
C PHE A 95 -9.59 -2.92 -14.04
N GLU A 96 -10.44 -3.47 -14.91
CA GLU A 96 -10.50 -3.12 -16.34
C GLU A 96 -10.80 -1.61 -16.53
N ASP A 97 -11.77 -1.07 -15.79
CA ASP A 97 -12.12 0.36 -15.83
C ASP A 97 -10.95 1.26 -15.37
N ALA A 98 -10.16 0.80 -14.37
CA ALA A 98 -8.99 1.52 -13.90
C ALA A 98 -7.86 1.53 -14.94
N ASP A 99 -7.61 0.38 -15.57
CA ASP A 99 -6.63 0.23 -16.64
C ASP A 99 -7.01 1.12 -17.84
N GLU A 100 -8.27 1.12 -18.27
CA GLU A 100 -8.74 1.99 -19.36
C GLU A 100 -8.57 3.48 -19.05
N ASN A 101 -8.88 3.90 -17.83
CA ASN A 101 -8.74 5.30 -17.43
C ASN A 101 -7.27 5.74 -17.39
N SER A 102 -6.35 4.84 -17.03
CA SER A 102 -4.91 5.10 -17.07
C SER A 102 -4.39 5.27 -18.51
N ILE A 103 -4.99 4.57 -19.48
CA ILE A 103 -4.64 4.70 -20.91
C ILE A 103 -5.21 6.01 -21.48
N LYS A 104 -6.48 6.33 -21.20
CA LYS A 104 -7.15 7.53 -21.72
C LYS A 104 -6.50 8.84 -21.22
N SER A 105 -6.00 8.87 -19.99
CA SER A 105 -5.27 10.04 -19.47
C SER A 105 -3.97 10.28 -20.24
N SER A 106 -3.27 9.21 -20.65
CA SER A 106 -2.04 9.30 -21.44
C SER A 106 -2.25 9.77 -22.89
N GLU A 107 -3.41 9.51 -23.49
CA GLU A 107 -3.72 9.90 -24.88
C GLU A 107 -4.15 11.36 -25.03
N SER A 108 -4.73 11.96 -23.98
CA SER A 108 -5.10 13.39 -23.96
C SER A 108 -3.91 14.35 -23.83
N SER A 109 -2.73 13.83 -23.51
CA SER A 109 -1.51 14.59 -23.24
C SER A 109 -0.35 14.13 -24.14
N LYS A 110 -0.53 14.16 -25.48
CA LYS A 110 0.62 14.06 -26.40
C LYS A 110 1.21 15.43 -26.73
N SER A 111 1.85 16.00 -25.72
CA SER A 111 3.17 16.61 -25.87
C SER A 111 4.00 16.23 -24.64
N SER A 112 5.17 15.64 -24.90
CA SER A 112 6.19 15.15 -23.97
C SER A 112 5.81 14.01 -23.03
N GLU A 113 6.37 12.83 -23.33
CA GLU A 113 6.84 11.88 -22.32
C GLU A 113 7.67 12.63 -21.26
N SER A 114 7.03 13.03 -20.18
CA SER A 114 7.71 13.14 -18.91
C SER A 114 7.20 11.98 -18.08
N SER A 115 7.99 10.92 -17.96
CA SER A 115 8.04 10.20 -16.69
C SER A 115 8.10 11.30 -15.64
N GLU A 116 7.05 11.53 -14.86
CA GLU A 116 7.11 12.51 -13.77
C GLU A 116 8.21 12.03 -12.84
N SER A 117 9.42 12.55 -13.06
CA SER A 117 10.58 12.26 -12.24
C SER A 117 10.26 12.86 -10.89
N PHE A 118 9.94 11.99 -9.93
CA PHE A 118 9.73 12.42 -8.57
C PHE A 118 11.09 12.64 -7.92
N GLU A 119 11.24 13.76 -7.24
CA GLU A 119 12.47 14.08 -6.53
C GLU A 119 12.44 13.41 -5.15
N ILE A 120 13.39 12.49 -4.93
CA ILE A 120 13.61 11.87 -3.63
C ILE A 120 14.34 12.88 -2.75
N HIS A 121 13.81 13.15 -1.56
CA HIS A 121 14.47 14.00 -0.58
C HIS A 121 15.83 13.39 -0.20
N PRO A 122 16.93 14.17 -0.13
CA PRO A 122 18.27 13.63 0.14
C PRO A 122 18.38 12.91 1.50
N GLU A 123 17.51 13.26 2.45
CA GLU A 123 17.42 12.60 3.76
C GLU A 123 16.35 11.49 3.84
N ALA A 124 15.73 11.14 2.71
CA ALA A 124 14.88 9.95 2.61
C ALA A 124 15.78 8.71 2.45
N ILE A 125 15.77 7.84 3.45
CA ILE A 125 16.65 6.67 3.53
C ILE A 125 15.82 5.39 3.46
N TYR A 126 16.07 4.60 2.42
CA TYR A 126 15.41 3.30 2.13
C TYR A 126 16.29 2.10 2.48
N SER A 127 17.46 2.34 3.05
CA SER A 127 18.35 1.32 3.59
C SER A 127 18.24 1.21 5.11
N SER A 128 18.64 0.06 5.65
CA SER A 128 18.64 -0.18 7.09
C SER A 128 19.56 0.79 7.83
N ARG A 129 19.07 1.37 8.92
CA ARG A 129 19.86 2.22 9.85
C ARG A 129 19.25 2.22 11.25
N LEU A 130 20.03 2.67 12.23
CA LEU A 130 19.55 2.89 13.59
C LEU A 130 18.67 4.14 13.65
N LEU A 131 17.50 4.02 14.29
CA LEU A 131 16.60 5.15 14.54
C LEU A 131 16.72 5.56 16.01
N GLU A 132 17.40 6.68 16.27
CA GLU A 132 17.51 7.24 17.62
C GLU A 132 16.25 8.02 17.97
N LEU A 133 15.23 7.33 18.46
CA LEU A 133 14.10 7.98 19.11
C LEU A 133 14.63 8.58 20.41
N GLY A 134 14.68 9.90 20.51
CA GLY A 134 15.14 10.61 21.71
C GLY A 134 14.26 10.33 22.92
N VAL A 135 14.40 9.15 23.53
CA VAL A 135 13.82 8.84 24.82
C VAL A 135 14.66 9.61 25.83
N SER A 136 14.05 10.66 26.41
CA SER A 136 14.61 11.35 27.56
C SER A 136 15.02 10.31 28.60
N LYS A 137 16.30 10.30 28.98
CA LYS A 137 16.87 9.44 30.02
C LYS A 137 16.30 9.83 31.38
N ASN A 138 15.01 9.61 31.65
CA ASN A 138 14.38 9.89 32.94
C ASN A 138 13.19 8.96 33.28
N SER A 139 13.19 7.74 32.76
CA SER A 139 12.40 6.67 33.37
C SER A 139 13.20 5.38 33.29
N SER A 140 13.55 4.85 34.46
CA SER A 140 14.05 3.49 34.67
C SER A 140 13.03 2.50 34.09
N ILE A 141 13.16 2.21 32.80
CA ILE A 141 12.46 1.13 32.14
C ILE A 141 13.52 0.39 31.34
N ASP A 142 13.83 -0.77 31.89
CA ASP A 142 14.71 -1.81 31.38
C ASP A 142 14.64 -1.91 29.85
N GLY A 143 15.82 -1.84 29.23
CA GLY A 143 16.02 -1.70 27.80
C GLY A 143 15.49 -2.87 27.01
N ARG A 144 14.18 -2.87 26.73
CA ARG A 144 13.60 -3.71 25.69
C ARG A 144 13.87 -3.06 24.35
N ILE A 145 15.06 -3.36 23.86
CA ILE A 145 15.48 -3.22 22.46
C ILE A 145 14.36 -3.81 21.60
N PHE A 146 13.62 -2.97 20.88
CA PHE A 146 12.79 -3.43 19.77
C PHE A 146 13.73 -3.86 18.65
N ARG A 147 14.20 -5.09 18.74
CA ARG A 147 14.83 -5.80 17.64
C ARG A 147 13.70 -6.04 16.63
N LEU A 148 13.58 -5.15 15.65
CA LEU A 148 12.84 -5.44 14.42
C LEU A 148 13.61 -6.56 13.72
N LEU A 149 13.36 -7.80 14.13
CA LEU A 149 13.74 -8.99 13.40
C LEU A 149 12.68 -9.21 12.33
N TYR A 150 13.12 -9.21 11.09
CA TYR A 150 12.50 -10.00 10.03
C TYR A 150 12.77 -11.49 10.28
#